data_AF-A0A7X6DTZ1-F1
#
_entry.id   AF-A0A7X6DTZ1-F1
#
_cell.length_a   1.000
_cell.length_b   1.000
_cell.length_c   1.000
_cell.angle_alpha   90.00
_cell.angle_beta   90.00
_cell.angle_gamma   90.00
#
_symmetry.space_group_name_H-M   'P 1'
#
loop_
_entity.id
_entity.type
_entity.pdbx_description
1 polymer ?
#
loop_
_entity_poly.entity_id
_entity_poly.type
_entity_poly.pdbx_seq_one_letter_code
_entity_poly.pdbx_strand_id
1 'polypeptide(L)'
;MLTVSTASTVIKSKSTARPLKNQGEPFSWLKGMVTNKVDLWRVSDSLNVNPSTVQKILEGSQVSRSVTKKIHAAFEQGGALGDKRTRRKNISPNHSTVERLMEVYALYEKEKSLRGVGAKLGLSWERVRQLLKKGAAIGLFKYEPPKAPLLSKEKILKDYRKFLKMAKVAKSNHVSVNYLSKQITLLGISDEELEAVRTEGRKLQSIKQYDTLVRKRGVHPTTTELSRSKATRSLAFNIRRTWGSLEAFRKERNIVPGRPVQKTNVKEEAPVLAGV
;
A
#
# COMPACT_ATOMS: atom_id res chain seq x y z
N MET A 1 49.26 -23.11 7.15
CA MET A 1 48.75 -24.25 7.94
C MET A 1 48.49 -23.76 9.34
N LEU A 2 47.23 -23.76 9.81
CA LEU A 2 46.81 -23.79 11.23
C LEU A 2 45.27 -23.82 11.23
N THR A 3 44.68 -25.01 11.35
CA THR A 3 43.24 -25.22 11.48
C THR A 3 42.88 -25.33 12.97
N VAL A 4 42.07 -24.40 13.47
CA VAL A 4 41.56 -24.42 14.85
C VAL A 4 40.27 -25.24 14.87
N SER A 5 40.34 -26.42 15.49
CA SER A 5 39.23 -27.35 15.68
C SER A 5 38.47 -27.00 16.96
N THR A 6 37.26 -26.45 16.83
CA THR A 6 36.35 -26.22 17.95
C THR A 6 35.42 -27.42 18.14
N ALA A 7 35.66 -28.21 19.18
CA ALA A 7 34.80 -29.29 19.60
C ALA A 7 33.55 -28.73 20.33
N SER A 8 32.36 -28.90 19.76
CA SER A 8 31.09 -28.64 20.45
C SER A 8 30.63 -29.88 21.22
N THR A 9 30.66 -29.78 22.54
CA THR A 9 30.14 -30.77 23.48
C THR A 9 28.61 -30.76 23.47
N VAL A 10 28.00 -31.73 22.78
CA VAL A 10 26.54 -31.93 22.78
C VAL A 10 26.15 -32.70 24.04
N ILE A 11 25.63 -32.00 25.04
CA ILE A 11 25.02 -32.59 26.23
C ILE A 11 23.65 -33.16 25.82
N LYS A 12 23.59 -34.45 25.49
CA LYS A 12 22.34 -35.20 25.34
C LYS A 12 21.79 -35.56 26.73
N SER A 13 20.86 -34.76 27.22
CA SER A 13 20.02 -35.12 28.37
C SER A 13 19.08 -36.27 27.98
N LYS A 14 19.41 -37.49 28.44
CA LYS A 14 18.51 -38.65 28.37
C LYS A 14 17.36 -38.43 29.34
N SER A 15 16.23 -37.95 28.83
CA SER A 15 14.95 -37.93 29.53
C SER A 15 14.37 -39.34 29.56
N THR A 16 14.46 -40.01 30.71
CA THR A 16 13.74 -41.25 31.00
C THR A 16 12.27 -40.93 31.24
N ALA A 17 11.48 -40.88 30.17
CA ALA A 17 10.03 -40.86 30.26
C ALA A 17 9.51 -42.27 30.58
N ARG A 18 9.01 -42.47 31.80
CA ARG A 18 8.21 -43.66 32.15
C ARG A 18 6.93 -43.67 31.30
N PRO A 19 6.52 -44.81 30.71
CA PRO A 19 5.24 -44.91 30.03
C PRO A 19 4.13 -44.89 31.09
N LEU A 20 3.40 -43.78 31.16
CA LEU A 20 2.19 -43.68 31.95
C LEU A 20 1.12 -44.58 31.31
N LYS A 21 0.75 -45.64 32.03
CA LYS A 21 -0.39 -46.51 31.74
C LYS A 21 -1.67 -45.69 31.53
N ASN A 22 -2.32 -45.90 30.39
CA ASN A 22 -3.73 -45.69 30.06
C ASN A 22 -4.53 -44.80 31.03
N GLN A 23 -4.22 -43.51 31.06
CA GLN A 23 -5.23 -42.49 31.34
C GLN A 23 -5.74 -42.05 29.98
N GLY A 24 -7.07 -42.11 29.76
CA GLY A 24 -7.69 -41.80 28.47
C GLY A 24 -7.12 -40.51 27.87
N GLU A 25 -7.01 -40.46 26.53
CA GLU A 25 -6.38 -39.35 25.82
C GLU A 25 -6.79 -38.01 26.43
N PRO A 26 -5.86 -37.28 27.10
CA PRO A 26 -6.20 -36.02 27.73
C PRO A 26 -6.75 -35.10 26.64
N PHE A 27 -7.92 -34.53 26.90
CA PHE A 27 -8.65 -33.66 25.97
C PHE A 27 -9.32 -34.34 24.77
N SER A 28 -9.68 -35.62 24.84
CA SER A 28 -10.48 -36.29 23.80
C SER A 28 -11.76 -35.53 23.41
N TRP A 29 -12.36 -34.80 24.35
CA TRP A 29 -13.51 -33.92 24.11
C TRP A 29 -13.25 -32.78 23.11
N LEU A 30 -11.99 -32.33 22.94
CA LEU A 30 -11.65 -31.29 21.94
C LEU A 30 -11.94 -31.75 20.52
N LYS A 31 -11.79 -33.05 20.23
CA LYS A 31 -12.06 -33.62 18.90
C LYS A 31 -13.53 -33.45 18.50
N GLY A 32 -14.46 -33.47 19.47
CA GLY A 32 -15.88 -33.21 19.24
C GLY A 32 -16.22 -31.73 19.09
N MET A 33 -15.41 -30.83 19.68
CA MET A 33 -15.65 -29.38 19.62
C MET A 33 -15.04 -28.71 18.39
N VAL A 34 -14.02 -29.32 17.78
CA VAL A 34 -13.30 -28.74 16.62
C VAL A 34 -13.61 -29.56 15.37
N THR A 35 -14.63 -29.16 14.64
CA THR A 35 -14.96 -29.77 13.33
C THR A 35 -14.28 -29.05 12.18
N ASN A 36 -14.11 -27.74 12.31
CA ASN A 36 -13.54 -26.88 11.28
C ASN A 36 -12.47 -25.95 11.83
N LYS A 37 -11.72 -25.29 10.94
CA LYS A 37 -10.74 -24.26 11.33
C LYS A 37 -11.39 -23.14 12.15
N VAL A 38 -12.64 -22.77 11.88
CA VAL A 38 -13.36 -21.74 12.66
C VAL A 38 -13.52 -22.16 14.12
N ASP A 39 -13.89 -23.42 14.34
CA ASP A 39 -14.08 -23.97 15.69
C ASP A 39 -12.75 -24.04 16.45
N LEU A 40 -11.66 -24.37 15.75
CA LEU A 40 -10.32 -24.34 16.33
C LEU A 40 -10.02 -22.96 16.95
N TRP A 41 -10.34 -21.89 16.24
CA TRP A 41 -10.14 -20.52 16.74
C TRP A 41 -11.06 -20.21 17.92
N ARG A 42 -12.34 -20.60 17.86
CA ARG A 42 -13.31 -20.39 18.96
C ARG A 42 -12.88 -21.10 20.23
N VAL A 43 -12.48 -22.37 20.11
CA VAL A 43 -11.99 -23.20 21.21
C VAL A 43 -10.66 -22.66 21.73
N SER A 44 -9.78 -22.15 20.86
CA SER A 44 -8.53 -21.52 21.32
C SER A 44 -8.77 -20.25 22.14
N ASP A 45 -9.75 -19.42 21.72
CA ASP A 45 -10.12 -18.18 22.41
C ASP A 45 -10.79 -18.47 23.76
N SER A 46 -11.65 -19.51 23.83
CA SER A 46 -12.31 -19.92 25.08
C SER A 46 -11.31 -20.49 26.09
N LEU A 47 -10.33 -21.27 25.63
CA LEU A 47 -9.27 -21.85 26.47
C LEU A 47 -8.10 -20.90 26.72
N ASN A 48 -8.12 -19.70 26.12
CA ASN A 48 -7.05 -18.70 26.22
C ASN A 48 -5.66 -19.27 25.86
N VAL A 49 -5.59 -20.06 24.80
CA VAL A 49 -4.36 -20.66 24.26
C VAL A 49 -4.23 -20.35 22.77
N ASN A 50 -3.02 -20.49 22.22
CA ASN A 50 -2.84 -20.30 20.78
C ASN A 50 -3.54 -21.41 19.99
N PRO A 51 -4.12 -21.12 18.80
CA PRO A 51 -4.74 -22.12 17.94
C PRO A 51 -3.79 -23.27 17.60
N SER A 52 -2.50 -22.98 17.41
CA SER A 52 -1.47 -24.01 17.15
C SER A 52 -1.28 -24.96 18.34
N THR A 53 -1.54 -24.51 19.56
CA THR A 53 -1.51 -25.36 20.75
C THR A 53 -2.70 -26.31 20.76
N VAL A 54 -3.90 -25.83 20.44
CA VAL A 54 -5.09 -26.69 20.30
C VAL A 54 -4.89 -27.70 19.18
N GLN A 55 -4.35 -27.26 18.05
CA GLN A 55 -4.04 -28.15 16.93
C GLN A 55 -3.05 -29.25 17.32
N LYS A 56 -1.97 -28.92 18.05
CA LYS A 56 -1.03 -29.92 18.60
C LYS A 56 -1.73 -30.95 19.48
N ILE A 57 -2.67 -30.53 20.31
CA ILE A 57 -3.43 -31.44 21.18
C ILE A 57 -4.32 -32.37 20.33
N LEU A 58 -5.00 -31.83 19.31
CA LEU A 58 -5.82 -32.63 18.37
C LEU A 58 -4.98 -33.66 17.60
N GLU A 59 -3.73 -33.31 17.26
CA GLU A 59 -2.75 -34.19 16.62
C GLU A 59 -2.12 -35.23 17.58
N GLY A 60 -2.55 -35.26 18.86
CA GLY A 60 -2.04 -36.19 19.87
C GLY A 60 -0.67 -35.82 20.44
N SER A 61 -0.14 -34.63 20.11
CA SER A 61 1.14 -34.17 20.63
C SER A 61 1.05 -33.74 22.09
N GLN A 62 2.08 -34.07 22.87
CA GLN A 62 2.16 -33.62 24.26
C GLN A 62 2.37 -32.10 24.35
N VAL A 63 1.58 -31.44 25.19
CA VAL A 63 1.76 -30.04 25.57
C VAL A 63 2.39 -29.93 26.96
N SER A 64 3.00 -28.79 27.26
CA SER A 64 3.65 -28.59 28.56
C SER A 64 2.64 -28.66 29.71
N ARG A 65 3.07 -29.15 30.87
CA ARG A 65 2.23 -29.25 32.08
C ARG A 65 1.54 -27.92 32.44
N SER A 66 2.22 -26.79 32.24
CA SER A 66 1.66 -25.46 32.47
C SER A 66 0.48 -25.14 31.54
N VAL A 67 0.56 -25.55 30.27
CA VAL A 67 -0.54 -25.40 29.31
C VAL A 67 -1.68 -26.33 29.66
N THR A 68 -1.39 -27.59 29.99
CA THR A 68 -2.39 -28.58 30.46
C THR A 68 -3.16 -28.02 31.66
N LYS A 69 -2.46 -27.51 32.68
CA LYS A 69 -3.06 -26.90 33.87
C LYS A 69 -3.94 -25.69 33.51
N LYS A 70 -3.51 -24.86 32.56
CA LYS A 70 -4.28 -23.71 32.08
C LYS A 70 -5.58 -24.12 31.40
N ILE A 71 -5.53 -25.16 30.56
CA ILE A 71 -6.70 -25.68 29.84
C ILE A 71 -7.70 -26.30 30.83
N HIS A 72 -7.22 -27.14 31.77
CA HIS A 72 -8.07 -27.70 32.82
C HIS A 72 -8.71 -26.61 33.68
N ALA A 73 -7.93 -25.61 34.13
CA ALA A 73 -8.47 -24.49 34.91
C ALA A 73 -9.52 -23.69 34.12
N ALA A 74 -9.32 -23.46 32.82
CA ALA A 74 -10.29 -22.78 31.98
C ALA A 74 -11.60 -23.58 31.80
N PHE A 75 -11.52 -24.91 31.83
CA PHE A 75 -12.68 -25.81 31.69
C PHE A 75 -13.42 -26.01 33.02
N GLU A 76 -12.70 -26.26 34.12
CA GLU A 76 -13.25 -26.51 35.46
C GLU A 76 -13.91 -25.28 36.09
N GLN A 77 -13.47 -24.07 35.73
CA GLN A 77 -14.08 -22.82 36.24
C GLN A 77 -15.49 -22.53 35.68
N GLY A 78 -16.07 -23.47 34.94
CA GLY A 78 -17.46 -23.45 34.51
C GLY A 78 -17.64 -22.67 33.22
N GLY A 79 -18.16 -23.38 32.21
CA GLY A 79 -18.49 -22.92 30.86
C GLY A 79 -19.52 -21.78 30.73
N ALA A 80 -19.49 -20.76 31.59
CA ALA A 80 -20.08 -19.46 31.29
C ALA A 80 -19.01 -18.62 30.58
N LEU A 81 -19.04 -18.60 29.25
CA LEU A 81 -18.13 -17.90 28.34
C LEU A 81 -17.97 -16.38 28.55
N GLY A 82 -18.53 -15.76 29.61
CA GLY A 82 -18.62 -14.31 29.77
C GLY A 82 -17.81 -13.66 30.90
N ASP A 83 -17.77 -14.23 32.11
CA ASP A 83 -17.75 -13.35 33.29
C ASP A 83 -16.45 -13.26 34.12
N LYS A 84 -15.39 -14.01 33.80
CA LYS A 84 -14.16 -13.99 34.62
C LYS A 84 -12.87 -13.65 33.88
N ARG A 85 -12.91 -12.64 32.99
CA ARG A 85 -11.71 -11.91 32.53
C ARG A 85 -11.42 -10.66 33.38
N THR A 86 -11.26 -10.83 34.69
CA THR A 86 -10.86 -9.75 35.59
C THR A 86 -9.33 -9.55 35.60
N ARG A 87 -8.77 -8.83 34.61
CA ARG A 87 -7.58 -7.95 34.77
C ARG A 87 -7.10 -7.26 33.48
N ARG A 88 -8.00 -6.65 32.71
CA ARG A 88 -7.62 -5.54 31.82
C ARG A 88 -8.65 -4.44 31.99
N LYS A 89 -8.32 -3.47 32.87
CA LYS A 89 -9.22 -2.43 33.38
C LYS A 89 -9.54 -1.33 32.37
N ASN A 90 -9.31 -1.55 31.08
CA ASN A 90 -9.70 -0.66 29.99
C ASN A 90 -9.67 -1.48 28.70
N ILE A 91 -10.54 -1.14 27.74
CA ILE A 91 -10.64 -1.64 26.35
C ILE A 91 -11.80 -2.64 26.16
N SER A 92 -12.98 -2.09 25.85
CA SER A 92 -14.09 -2.66 25.03
C SER A 92 -14.62 -4.07 25.38
N PRO A 93 -15.86 -4.44 25.01
CA PRO A 93 -16.28 -5.84 25.03
C PRO A 93 -15.20 -6.72 24.39
N ASN A 94 -14.77 -7.76 25.10
CA ASN A 94 -13.73 -8.68 24.66
C ASN A 94 -14.27 -9.52 23.49
N HIS A 95 -14.44 -8.92 22.31
CA HIS A 95 -14.85 -9.64 21.12
C HIS A 95 -13.91 -10.82 20.90
N SER A 96 -14.48 -12.00 20.68
CA SER A 96 -13.71 -13.15 20.22
C SER A 96 -12.93 -12.75 18.97
N THR A 97 -11.78 -13.39 18.72
CA THR A 97 -10.96 -13.10 17.54
C THR A 97 -11.81 -13.23 16.27
N VAL A 98 -12.74 -14.18 16.27
CA VAL A 98 -13.70 -14.41 15.18
C VAL A 98 -14.69 -13.26 15.04
N GLU A 99 -15.33 -12.81 16.12
CA GLU A 99 -16.25 -11.65 16.08
C GLU A 99 -15.56 -10.41 15.56
N ARG A 100 -14.33 -10.14 16.02
CA ARG A 100 -13.56 -8.99 15.56
C ARG A 100 -13.26 -9.06 14.06
N LEU A 101 -12.98 -10.25 13.53
CA LEU A 101 -12.75 -10.43 12.09
C LEU A 101 -14.04 -10.19 11.29
N MET A 102 -15.18 -10.67 11.80
CA MET A 102 -16.49 -10.45 11.18
C MET A 102 -16.89 -8.96 11.22
N GLU A 103 -16.65 -8.28 12.33
CA GLU A 103 -16.90 -6.85 12.48
C GLU A 103 -16.08 -6.03 11.47
N VAL A 104 -14.78 -6.33 11.35
CA VAL A 104 -13.90 -5.68 10.36
C VAL A 104 -14.41 -5.91 8.94
N TYR A 105 -14.88 -7.12 8.63
CA TYR A 105 -15.44 -7.43 7.31
C TYR A 105 -16.78 -6.71 7.06
N ALA A 106 -17.67 -6.66 8.05
CA ALA A 106 -18.94 -5.93 7.95
C ALA A 106 -18.73 -4.43 7.73
N LEU A 107 -17.73 -3.83 8.39
CA LEU A 107 -17.33 -2.44 8.13
C LEU A 107 -16.74 -2.26 6.73
N TYR A 108 -15.94 -3.22 6.27
CA TYR A 108 -15.38 -3.20 4.91
C TYR A 108 -16.45 -3.29 3.82
N GLU A 109 -17.46 -4.15 3.98
CA GLU A 109 -18.61 -4.23 3.06
C GLU A 109 -19.36 -2.90 2.96
N LYS A 110 -19.55 -2.21 4.10
CA LYS A 110 -20.23 -0.92 4.15
C LYS A 110 -19.44 0.21 3.49
N GLU A 111 -18.13 0.27 3.70
CA GLU A 111 -17.31 1.40 3.24
C GLU A 111 -16.57 1.18 1.92
N LYS A 112 -16.35 -0.09 1.54
CA LYS A 112 -15.56 -0.50 0.39
C LYS A 112 -14.15 0.13 0.32
N SER A 113 -13.62 0.56 1.47
CA SER A 113 -12.32 1.25 1.58
C SER A 113 -11.57 0.82 2.83
N LEU A 114 -10.37 0.26 2.66
CA LEU A 114 -9.51 -0.15 3.79
C LEU A 114 -9.11 1.02 4.69
N ARG A 115 -8.97 2.22 4.12
CA ARG A 115 -8.60 3.43 4.88
C ARG A 115 -9.74 3.93 5.75
N GLY A 116 -10.97 3.89 5.25
CA GLY A 116 -12.14 4.24 6.05
C GLY A 116 -12.27 3.32 7.26
N VAL A 117 -12.15 2.01 7.03
CA VAL A 117 -12.31 1.01 8.09
C VAL A 117 -11.23 1.18 9.14
N GLY A 118 -10.01 1.46 8.69
CA GLY A 118 -8.88 1.80 9.58
C GLY A 118 -9.16 3.03 10.42
N ALA A 119 -9.70 4.10 9.83
CA ALA A 119 -10.04 5.32 10.56
C ALA A 119 -11.12 5.08 11.63
N LYS A 120 -12.17 4.29 11.32
CA LYS A 120 -13.23 3.96 12.29
C LYS A 120 -12.75 3.08 13.44
N LEU A 121 -11.85 2.13 13.17
CA LEU A 121 -11.34 1.18 14.16
C LEU A 121 -10.05 1.65 14.87
N GLY A 122 -9.50 2.81 14.49
CA GLY A 122 -8.20 3.27 14.98
C GLY A 122 -7.03 2.35 14.56
N LEU A 123 -7.13 1.72 13.38
CA LEU A 123 -6.14 0.80 12.84
C LEU A 123 -5.50 1.36 11.56
N SER A 124 -4.25 0.96 11.29
CA SER A 124 -3.65 1.24 9.98
C SER A 124 -4.36 0.44 8.88
N TRP A 125 -4.42 1.00 7.67
CA TRP A 125 -5.03 0.34 6.52
C TRP A 125 -4.41 -1.04 6.22
N GLU A 126 -3.09 -1.19 6.41
CA GLU A 126 -2.40 -2.47 6.24
C GLU A 126 -2.80 -3.47 7.32
N ARG A 127 -3.04 -3.01 8.56
CA ARG A 127 -3.52 -3.88 9.62
C ARG A 127 -4.93 -4.40 9.32
N VAL A 128 -5.81 -3.55 8.80
CA VAL A 128 -7.14 -3.96 8.34
C VAL A 128 -7.03 -5.00 7.22
N ARG A 129 -6.18 -4.76 6.22
CA ARG A 129 -5.92 -5.71 5.13
C ARG A 129 -5.45 -7.07 5.65
N GLN A 130 -4.53 -7.11 6.62
CA GLN A 130 -4.06 -8.35 7.24
C GLN A 130 -5.18 -9.09 7.96
N LEU A 131 -6.05 -8.38 8.68
CA LEU A 131 -7.20 -8.99 9.35
C LEU A 131 -8.18 -9.60 8.35
N LEU A 132 -8.53 -8.88 7.28
CA LEU A 132 -9.39 -9.41 6.22
C LEU A 132 -8.79 -10.65 5.55
N LYS A 133 -7.50 -10.62 5.22
CA LYS A 133 -6.78 -11.80 4.70
C LYS A 133 -6.80 -12.97 5.69
N LYS A 134 -6.62 -12.70 6.97
CA LYS A 134 -6.64 -13.72 8.02
C LYS A 134 -8.03 -14.36 8.14
N GLY A 135 -9.09 -13.55 8.16
CA GLY A 135 -10.47 -14.06 8.20
C GLY A 135 -10.81 -14.90 6.97
N ALA A 136 -10.40 -14.44 5.78
CA ALA A 136 -10.59 -15.21 4.55
C ALA A 136 -9.80 -16.53 4.53
N ALA A 137 -8.56 -16.53 5.03
CA ALA A 137 -7.76 -17.76 5.12
C ALA A 137 -8.34 -18.81 6.09
N ILE A 138 -9.11 -18.37 7.09
CA ILE A 138 -9.82 -19.24 8.04
C ILE A 138 -11.15 -19.72 7.45
N GLY A 139 -11.63 -19.12 6.36
CA GLY A 139 -12.91 -19.43 5.73
C GLY A 139 -14.11 -18.71 6.33
N LEU A 140 -13.90 -17.62 7.09
CA LEU A 140 -15.00 -16.85 7.69
C LEU A 140 -15.81 -16.06 6.64
N PHE A 141 -15.14 -15.57 5.61
CA PHE A 141 -15.73 -14.78 4.53
C PHE A 141 -14.81 -14.79 3.30
N LYS A 142 -15.33 -14.38 2.15
CA LYS A 142 -14.52 -14.19 0.94
C LYS A 142 -14.00 -12.75 0.90
N TYR A 143 -12.68 -12.58 0.89
CA TYR A 143 -12.06 -11.27 0.75
C TYR A 143 -11.33 -11.17 -0.60
N GLU A 144 -11.85 -10.32 -1.47
CA GLU A 144 -11.17 -9.96 -2.71
C GLU A 144 -10.43 -8.64 -2.49
N PRO A 145 -9.08 -8.64 -2.53
CA PRO A 145 -8.33 -7.40 -2.37
C PRO A 145 -8.68 -6.44 -3.51
N PRO A 146 -8.79 -5.13 -3.25
CA PRO A 146 -9.06 -4.16 -4.30
C PRO A 146 -7.99 -4.30 -5.38
N LYS A 147 -8.45 -4.57 -6.61
CA LYS A 147 -7.56 -4.65 -7.77
C LYS A 147 -6.90 -3.29 -7.93
N ALA A 148 -5.58 -3.27 -8.01
CA ALA A 148 -4.87 -2.03 -8.29
C ALA A 148 -5.37 -1.48 -9.64
N PRO A 149 -5.49 -0.15 -9.78
CA PRO A 149 -5.95 0.43 -11.03
C PRO A 149 -5.00 0.01 -12.16
N LEU A 150 -5.57 -0.58 -13.20
CA LEU A 150 -4.84 -0.89 -14.42
C LEU A 150 -4.56 0.43 -15.14
N LEU A 151 -3.31 0.85 -15.11
CA LEU A 151 -2.86 2.04 -15.82
C LEU A 151 -2.46 1.62 -17.23
N SER A 152 -3.11 2.21 -18.24
CA SER A 152 -2.72 2.04 -19.64
C SER A 152 -1.38 2.75 -19.91
N LYS A 153 -0.62 2.23 -20.89
CA LYS A 153 0.65 2.82 -21.34
C LYS A 153 0.48 4.30 -21.68
N GLU A 154 -0.54 4.62 -22.48
CA GLU A 154 -0.87 5.98 -22.90
C GLU A 154 -1.11 6.93 -21.72
N LYS A 155 -1.85 6.48 -20.70
CA LYS A 155 -2.14 7.30 -19.52
C LYS A 155 -0.87 7.61 -18.74
N ILE A 156 0.01 6.62 -18.56
CA ILE A 156 1.30 6.81 -17.89
C ILE A 156 2.13 7.85 -18.65
N LEU A 157 2.29 7.70 -19.97
CA LEU A 157 3.06 8.63 -20.78
C LEU A 157 2.46 10.05 -20.75
N LYS A 158 1.14 10.18 -20.85
CA LYS A 158 0.43 11.48 -20.73
C LYS A 158 0.69 12.15 -19.39
N ASP A 159 0.65 11.40 -18.30
CA ASP A 159 0.92 11.94 -16.97
C ASP A 159 2.39 12.29 -16.76
N TYR A 160 3.32 11.50 -17.32
CA TYR A 160 4.75 11.83 -17.33
C TYR A 160 5.02 13.13 -18.08
N ARG A 161 4.34 13.36 -19.21
CA ARG A 161 4.43 14.61 -19.97
C ARG A 161 4.03 15.82 -19.11
N LYS A 162 3.05 15.65 -18.21
CA LYS A 162 2.54 16.72 -17.34
C LYS A 162 3.40 16.93 -16.09
N PHE A 163 3.74 15.87 -15.37
CA PHE A 163 4.30 15.96 -14.02
C PHE A 163 5.82 15.78 -13.96
N LEU A 164 6.43 15.22 -15.01
CA LEU A 164 7.87 14.97 -15.22
C LEU A 164 8.55 14.03 -14.22
N LYS A 165 8.11 14.01 -12.96
CA LYS A 165 8.66 13.21 -11.86
C LYS A 165 7.74 12.02 -11.56
N MET A 166 8.32 10.82 -11.47
CA MET A 166 7.62 9.57 -11.15
C MET A 166 6.75 9.69 -9.88
N ALA A 167 7.28 10.29 -8.80
CA ALA A 167 6.53 10.45 -7.56
C ALA A 167 5.25 11.30 -7.72
N LYS A 168 5.28 12.32 -8.59
CA LYS A 168 4.10 13.15 -8.88
C LYS A 168 3.09 12.40 -9.75
N VAL A 169 3.55 11.62 -10.72
CA VAL A 169 2.72 10.73 -11.55
C VAL A 169 2.04 9.65 -10.69
N ALA A 170 2.78 9.05 -9.77
CA ALA A 170 2.22 8.07 -8.83
C ALA A 170 1.13 8.71 -7.94
N LYS A 171 1.39 9.92 -7.43
CA LYS A 171 0.43 10.68 -6.62
C LYS A 171 -0.83 11.05 -7.41
N SER A 172 -0.71 11.47 -8.67
CA SER A 172 -1.87 11.82 -9.51
C SER A 172 -2.73 10.61 -9.86
N ASN A 173 -2.13 9.42 -9.91
CA ASN A 173 -2.82 8.16 -10.20
C ASN A 173 -3.25 7.39 -8.95
N HIS A 174 -3.03 7.95 -7.75
CA HIS A 174 -3.32 7.28 -6.47
C HIS A 174 -2.66 5.90 -6.32
N VAL A 175 -1.47 5.72 -6.90
CA VAL A 175 -0.68 4.49 -6.81
C VAL A 175 0.63 4.72 -6.07
N SER A 176 1.24 3.63 -5.58
CA SER A 176 2.58 3.71 -5.02
C SER A 176 3.64 3.85 -6.13
N VAL A 177 4.78 4.45 -5.79
CA VAL A 177 5.92 4.59 -6.71
C VAL A 177 6.42 3.23 -7.17
N ASN A 178 6.49 2.26 -6.26
CA ASN A 178 6.93 0.89 -6.57
C ASN A 178 5.96 0.18 -7.52
N TYR A 179 4.65 0.38 -7.35
CA TYR A 179 3.65 -0.17 -8.27
C TYR A 179 3.81 0.43 -9.68
N LEU A 180 3.95 1.76 -9.77
CA LEU A 180 4.14 2.42 -11.05
C LEU A 180 5.43 1.96 -11.76
N SER A 181 6.53 1.81 -11.03
CA SER A 181 7.80 1.29 -11.57
C SER A 181 7.66 -0.14 -12.12
N LYS A 182 6.99 -1.03 -11.38
CA LYS A 182 6.67 -2.39 -11.88
C LYS A 182 5.77 -2.35 -13.11
N GLN A 183 4.80 -1.45 -13.14
CA GLN A 183 3.87 -1.32 -14.26
C GLN A 183 4.57 -0.81 -15.53
N ILE A 184 5.49 0.15 -15.40
CA ILE A 184 6.34 0.63 -16.51
C ILE A 184 7.15 -0.52 -17.10
N THR A 185 7.75 -1.34 -16.23
CA THR A 185 8.53 -2.52 -16.63
C THR A 185 7.64 -3.55 -17.35
N LEU A 186 6.47 -3.84 -16.80
CA LEU A 186 5.51 -4.80 -17.36
C LEU A 186 4.97 -4.36 -18.72
N LEU A 187 4.79 -3.05 -18.92
CA LEU A 187 4.33 -2.46 -20.18
C LEU A 187 5.46 -2.25 -21.20
N GLY A 188 6.69 -2.62 -20.87
CA GLY A 188 7.84 -2.50 -21.77
C GLY A 188 8.15 -1.06 -22.18
N ILE A 189 7.90 -0.08 -21.30
CA ILE A 189 8.23 1.32 -21.58
C ILE A 189 9.73 1.50 -21.31
N SER A 190 10.50 1.82 -22.34
CA SER A 190 11.94 2.03 -22.21
C SER A 190 12.25 3.35 -21.48
N ASP A 191 13.44 3.42 -20.86
CA ASP A 191 13.90 4.66 -20.24
C ASP A 191 14.08 5.79 -21.28
N GLU A 192 14.42 5.44 -22.52
CA GLU A 192 14.50 6.36 -23.65
C GLU A 192 13.14 6.96 -24.02
N GLU A 193 12.08 6.13 -24.11
CA GLU A 193 10.71 6.59 -24.31
C GLU A 193 10.29 7.56 -23.20
N LEU A 194 10.59 7.23 -21.94
CA LEU A 194 10.29 8.08 -20.80
C LEU A 194 11.05 9.41 -20.85
N GLU A 195 12.34 9.40 -21.20
CA GLU A 195 13.12 10.63 -21.32
C GLU A 195 12.69 11.50 -22.51
N ALA A 196 12.28 10.90 -23.63
CA ALA A 196 11.68 11.62 -24.75
C ALA A 196 10.42 12.36 -24.29
N VAL A 197 9.49 11.66 -23.64
CA VAL A 197 8.25 12.25 -23.11
C VAL A 197 8.52 13.32 -22.04
N ARG A 198 9.50 13.11 -21.16
CA ARG A 198 9.92 14.13 -20.19
C ARG A 198 10.51 15.36 -20.88
N THR A 199 11.28 15.17 -21.93
CA THR A 199 11.89 16.27 -22.69
C THR A 199 10.84 17.08 -23.41
N GLU A 200 9.86 16.44 -24.05
CA GLU A 200 8.68 17.13 -24.59
C GLU A 200 7.90 17.88 -23.52
N GLY A 201 7.64 17.25 -22.38
CA GLY A 201 6.95 17.88 -21.25
C GLY A 201 7.69 19.11 -20.73
N ARG A 202 9.03 19.05 -20.63
CA ARG A 202 9.89 20.19 -20.27
C ARG A 202 9.81 21.31 -21.30
N LYS A 203 9.80 20.98 -22.59
CA LYS A 203 9.62 21.95 -23.68
C LYS A 203 8.27 22.68 -23.54
N LEU A 204 7.17 21.94 -23.40
CA LEU A 204 5.83 22.50 -23.23
C LEU A 204 5.71 23.40 -21.99
N GLN A 205 6.29 22.99 -20.86
CA GLN A 205 6.29 23.83 -19.65
C GLN A 205 7.08 25.12 -19.84
N SER A 206 8.23 25.06 -20.52
CA SER A 206 9.06 26.24 -20.80
C SER A 206 8.33 27.20 -21.75
N ILE A 207 7.67 26.69 -22.78
CA ILE A 207 6.82 27.48 -23.68
C ILE A 207 5.70 28.17 -22.89
N LYS A 208 4.95 27.42 -22.08
CA LYS A 208 3.85 27.99 -21.27
C LYS A 208 4.33 29.09 -20.32
N GLN A 209 5.48 28.90 -19.68
CA GLN A 209 6.07 29.90 -18.79
C GLN A 209 6.51 31.15 -19.57
N TYR A 210 7.12 30.95 -20.73
CA TYR A 210 7.53 32.03 -21.62
C TYR A 210 6.32 32.83 -22.12
N ASP A 211 5.28 32.17 -22.63
CA ASP A 211 4.06 32.82 -23.11
C ASP A 211 3.36 33.59 -21.98
N THR A 212 3.36 33.06 -20.75
CA THR A 212 2.82 33.75 -19.58
C THR A 212 3.59 35.04 -19.27
N LEU A 213 4.92 35.02 -19.39
CA LEU A 213 5.77 36.19 -19.20
C LEU A 213 5.51 37.23 -20.30
N VAL A 214 5.45 36.77 -21.54
CA VAL A 214 5.18 37.60 -22.72
C VAL A 214 3.83 38.29 -22.61
N ARG A 215 2.77 37.57 -22.20
CA ARG A 215 1.44 38.17 -21.93
C ARG A 215 1.47 39.23 -20.85
N LYS A 216 2.26 39.03 -19.78
CA LYS A 216 2.40 40.02 -18.70
C LYS A 216 3.14 41.28 -19.13
N ARG A 217 4.09 41.18 -20.07
CA ARG A 217 4.89 42.32 -20.55
C ARG A 217 4.32 43.00 -21.79
N GLY A 218 3.54 42.28 -22.60
CA GLY A 218 3.08 42.73 -23.91
C GLY A 218 4.14 42.67 -25.01
N VAL A 219 5.38 42.28 -24.68
CA VAL A 219 6.54 42.29 -25.58
C VAL A 219 7.37 41.02 -25.38
N HIS A 220 8.00 40.52 -26.43
CA HIS A 220 8.94 39.39 -26.33
C HIS A 220 10.22 39.81 -25.59
N PRO A 221 10.58 39.16 -24.47
CA PRO A 221 11.72 39.58 -23.67
C PRO A 221 13.04 39.40 -24.42
N THR A 222 13.89 40.41 -24.29
CA THR A 222 15.29 40.37 -24.71
C THR A 222 16.11 39.39 -23.84
N THR A 223 17.34 39.06 -24.25
CA THR A 223 18.21 38.15 -23.49
C THR A 223 18.59 38.72 -22.13
N THR A 224 18.89 40.03 -22.08
CA THR A 224 19.21 40.79 -20.86
C THR A 224 18.03 40.85 -19.89
N GLU A 225 16.83 41.02 -20.43
CA GLU A 225 15.58 40.98 -19.67
C GLU A 225 15.32 39.61 -19.01
N LEU A 226 15.65 38.52 -19.70
CA LEU A 226 15.53 37.18 -19.15
C LEU A 226 16.55 36.92 -18.04
N SER A 227 17.74 37.53 -18.07
CA SER A 227 18.75 37.35 -17.02
C SER A 227 18.49 38.14 -15.73
N ARG A 228 17.66 39.19 -15.80
CA ARG A 228 17.49 40.18 -14.72
C ARG A 228 16.83 39.62 -13.45
N SER A 229 15.82 38.76 -13.58
CA SER A 229 15.11 38.18 -12.42
C SER A 229 15.42 36.69 -12.23
N LYS A 230 15.30 36.19 -10.99
CA LYS A 230 15.53 34.77 -10.67
C LYS A 230 14.59 33.83 -11.44
N ALA A 231 13.31 34.20 -11.55
CA ALA A 231 12.30 33.39 -12.25
C ALA A 231 12.52 33.37 -13.77
N THR A 232 12.96 34.48 -14.36
CA THR A 232 13.27 34.54 -15.79
C THR A 232 14.59 33.86 -16.13
N ARG A 233 15.55 33.87 -15.19
CA ARG A 233 16.83 33.19 -15.33
C ARG A 233 16.67 31.67 -15.34
N SER A 234 15.83 31.12 -14.47
CA SER A 234 15.52 29.69 -14.49
C SER A 234 14.81 29.27 -15.77
N LEU A 235 13.90 30.10 -16.29
CA LEU A 235 13.28 29.89 -17.59
C LEU A 235 14.32 29.89 -18.74
N ALA A 236 15.21 30.88 -18.78
CA ALA A 236 16.28 30.94 -19.77
C ALA A 236 17.21 29.73 -19.72
N PHE A 237 17.55 29.27 -18.51
CA PHE A 237 18.33 28.06 -18.30
C PHE A 237 17.60 26.81 -18.83
N ASN A 238 16.31 26.66 -18.51
CA ASN A 238 15.50 25.54 -19.00
C ASN A 238 15.43 25.53 -20.53
N ILE A 239 15.21 26.70 -21.15
CA ILE A 239 15.17 26.85 -22.61
C ILE A 239 16.51 26.42 -23.22
N ARG A 240 17.65 26.92 -22.71
CA ARG A 240 18.97 26.52 -23.21
C ARG A 240 19.21 25.02 -23.06
N ARG A 241 18.76 24.43 -21.95
CA ARG A 241 18.91 22.99 -21.72
C ARG A 241 18.11 22.13 -22.71
N THR A 242 16.94 22.59 -23.17
CA THR A 242 16.08 21.80 -24.08
C THR A 242 16.25 22.13 -25.56
N TRP A 243 16.72 23.34 -25.90
CA TRP A 243 16.95 23.79 -27.28
C TRP A 243 18.43 24.03 -27.63
N GLY A 244 19.36 23.85 -26.68
CA GLY A 244 20.78 24.19 -26.82
C GLY A 244 21.05 25.69 -26.65
N SER A 245 20.26 26.53 -27.30
CA SER A 245 20.39 27.99 -27.20
C SER A 245 19.04 28.72 -27.13
N LEU A 246 19.07 29.97 -26.67
CA LEU A 246 17.90 30.84 -26.64
C LEU A 246 17.46 31.26 -28.05
N GLU A 247 18.41 31.33 -28.98
CA GLU A 247 18.16 31.67 -30.40
C GLU A 247 17.49 30.52 -31.14
N ALA A 248 17.90 29.27 -30.90
CA ALA A 248 17.24 28.10 -31.46
C ALA A 248 15.76 28.05 -31.06
N PHE A 249 15.46 28.31 -29.78
CA PHE A 249 14.09 28.44 -29.30
C PHE A 249 13.31 29.56 -30.00
N ARG A 250 13.93 30.73 -30.17
CA ARG A 250 13.30 31.86 -30.87
C ARG A 250 13.05 31.56 -32.34
N LYS A 251 14.00 30.91 -33.02
CA LYS A 251 13.89 30.50 -34.42
C LYS A 251 12.76 29.49 -34.61
N GLU A 252 12.69 28.46 -33.77
CA GLU A 252 11.62 27.45 -33.82
C GLU A 252 10.23 28.06 -33.61
N ARG A 253 10.13 29.11 -32.79
CA ARG A 253 8.87 29.79 -32.46
C ARG A 253 8.59 31.06 -33.27
N ASN A 254 9.44 31.38 -34.26
CA ASN A 254 9.37 32.62 -35.04
C ASN A 254 9.29 33.90 -34.18
N ILE A 255 10.04 33.94 -33.08
CA ILE A 255 10.04 35.06 -32.13
C ILE A 255 11.13 36.08 -32.48
N VAL A 256 10.73 37.34 -32.65
CA VAL A 256 11.65 38.48 -32.75
C VAL A 256 11.71 39.20 -31.39
N PRO A 257 12.87 39.25 -30.71
CA PRO A 257 12.98 39.89 -29.39
C PRO A 257 12.70 41.40 -29.46
N GLY A 258 12.09 41.94 -28.41
CA GLY A 258 11.74 43.38 -28.34
C GLY A 258 10.52 43.77 -29.18
N ARG A 259 9.99 42.87 -30.01
CA ARG A 259 8.78 43.15 -30.80
C ARG A 259 7.53 42.97 -29.93
N PRO A 260 6.56 43.90 -30.01
CA PRO A 260 5.28 43.72 -29.34
C PRO A 260 4.59 42.47 -29.89
N VAL A 261 3.92 41.75 -29.01
CA VAL A 261 3.13 40.59 -29.40
C VAL A 261 1.97 41.12 -30.22
N GLN A 262 1.90 40.74 -31.50
CA GLN A 262 0.69 40.98 -32.27
C GLN A 262 -0.44 40.28 -31.52
N LYS A 263 -1.38 41.05 -30.97
CA LYS A 263 -2.63 40.51 -30.44
C LYS A 263 -3.34 39.91 -31.64
N THR A 264 -3.07 38.65 -31.94
CA THR A 264 -3.93 37.88 -32.81
C THR A 264 -5.28 37.92 -32.11
N ASN A 265 -6.21 38.70 -32.66
CA ASN A 265 -7.62 38.67 -32.29
C ASN A 265 -8.09 37.25 -32.61
N VAL A 266 -7.85 36.32 -31.69
CA VAL A 266 -8.55 35.05 -31.67
C VAL A 266 -9.98 35.42 -31.30
N LYS A 267 -10.79 35.75 -32.31
CA LYS A 267 -12.23 35.64 -32.22
C LYS A 267 -12.46 34.21 -31.72
N GLU A 268 -12.93 34.08 -30.48
CA GLU A 268 -13.59 32.86 -30.03
C GLU A 268 -14.77 32.65 -30.98
N GLU A 269 -14.57 31.82 -32.01
CA GLU A 269 -15.68 31.20 -32.70
C GLU A 269 -16.36 30.30 -31.67
N ALA A 270 -17.42 30.84 -31.08
CA ALA A 270 -18.35 30.06 -30.29
C ALA A 270 -18.78 28.84 -31.13
N PRO A 271 -18.78 27.62 -30.56
CA PRO A 271 -19.29 26.46 -31.27
C PRO A 271 -20.76 26.69 -31.57
N VAL A 272 -21.08 26.86 -32.86
CA VAL A 272 -22.43 26.81 -33.38
C VAL A 272 -22.97 25.43 -33.05
N LEU A 273 -23.84 25.37 -32.05
CA LEU A 273 -24.70 24.21 -31.78
C LEU A 273 -25.62 24.05 -33.00
N ALA A 274 -25.15 23.32 -34.01
CA ALA A 274 -26.02 22.75 -35.02
C ALA A 274 -26.74 21.55 -34.38
N GLY A 275 -28.01 21.75 -34.05
CA GLY A 275 -28.91 20.65 -33.74
C GLY A 275 -29.26 19.90 -35.03
N VAL A 276 -29.17 18.57 -34.97
CA VAL A 276 -30.17 17.58 -35.41
C VAL A 276 -29.98 16.34 -34.54
#